data_AF-A0A3B0Q5N3-F1
#
_entry.id   AF-A0A3B0Q5N3-F1
#
_cell.length_a   1.000
_cell.length_b   1.000
_cell.length_c   1.000
_cell.angle_alpha   90.00
_cell.angle_beta   90.00
_cell.angle_gamma   90.00
#
_symmetry.space_group_name_H-M   'P 1'
#
loop_
_entity.id
_entity.type
_entity.pdbx_description
1 polymer ?
#
loop_
_entity_poly.entity_id
_entity_poly.type
_entity_poly.pdbx_seq_one_letter_code
_entity_poly.pdbx_strand_id
1 'polypeptide(L)' 'MEKERYLFAIDLDGTTLRSSATGEVHDQTLAAIKRAQDEGHIVCILTGRPW' A
#
# COMPACT_ATOMS: atom_id res chain seq x y z
N MET A 1 17.41 -16.08 -11.87
CA MET A 1 16.23 -16.54 -11.10
C MET A 1 15.15 -15.50 -11.25
N GLU A 2 13.94 -15.92 -11.59
CA GLU A 2 12.77 -15.04 -11.53
C GLU A 2 12.50 -14.70 -10.06
N LYS A 3 12.28 -13.42 -9.73
CA LYS A 3 11.92 -13.03 -8.36
C LYS A 3 10.48 -13.46 -8.08
N GLU A 4 10.19 -14.01 -6.89
CA GLU A 4 8.81 -14.34 -6.54
C GLU A 4 7.92 -13.11 -6.56
N ARG A 5 6.68 -13.27 -7.06
CA ARG A 5 5.68 -12.20 -7.08
C ARG A 5 4.69 -12.40 -5.95
N TYR A 6 4.53 -11.39 -5.10
CA TYR A 6 3.57 -11.40 -4.00
C TYR A 6 2.42 -10.41 -4.22
N LEU A 7 1.31 -10.67 -3.53
CA LEU A 7 0.20 -9.74 -3.34
C LEU A 7 0.24 -9.21 -1.90
N PHE A 8 0.34 -7.89 -1.76
CA PHE A 8 0.19 -7.19 -0.49
C PHE A 8 -1.21 -6.61 -0.42
N ALA A 9 -2.09 -7.24 0.36
CA ALA A 9 -3.38 -6.67 0.72
C ALA A 9 -3.19 -5.85 2.01
N ILE A 10 -3.38 -4.53 1.92
CA ILE A 10 -3.12 -3.60 3.02
C ILE A 10 -4.39 -2.84 3.38
N ASP A 11 -4.69 -2.79 4.68
CA ASP A 11 -5.76 -1.96 5.20
C ASP A 11 -5.43 -0.45 5.01
N LEU A 12 -6.47 0.38 4.97
CA LEU A 12 -6.33 1.81 4.77
C LEU A 12 -6.22 2.57 6.09
N ASP A 13 -7.22 2.46 6.97
CA ASP A 13 -7.38 3.32 8.14
C ASP A 13 -6.59 2.83 9.35
N GLY A 14 -5.65 3.63 9.83
CA GLY A 14 -4.74 3.21 10.90
C GLY A 14 -3.61 2.29 10.43
N THR A 15 -3.53 2.03 9.12
CA THR A 15 -2.51 1.19 8.48
C THR A 15 -1.76 1.96 7.39
N THR A 16 -2.39 2.22 6.25
CA THR A 16 -1.74 2.91 5.11
C THR A 16 -1.78 4.43 5.27
N LEU A 17 -2.89 4.96 5.77
CA LEU A 17 -3.03 6.40 6.04
C LEU A 17 -2.31 6.76 7.33
N ARG A 18 -1.51 7.81 7.27
CA ARG A 18 -1.00 8.51 8.46
C ARG A 18 -2.13 9.09 9.28
N SER A 19 -3.14 9.62 8.61
CA SER A 19 -4.28 10.28 9.21
C SER A 19 -5.52 9.99 8.38
N SER A 20 -6.44 9.22 8.96
CA SER A 20 -7.74 8.92 8.36
C SER A 20 -8.63 10.16 8.18
N ALA A 21 -8.36 11.23 8.94
CA ALA A 21 -9.10 12.48 8.87
C ALA A 21 -8.67 13.35 7.67
N THR A 22 -7.38 13.35 7.34
CA THR A 22 -6.81 14.16 6.25
C THR A 22 -6.57 13.36 4.98
N GLY A 23 -6.56 12.01 5.03
CA GLY A 23 -6.28 11.15 3.88
C GLY A 23 -4.80 11.14 3.48
N GLU A 24 -3.91 11.62 4.36
CA GLU A 24 -2.48 11.73 4.07
C GLU A 24 -1.77 10.40 4.29
N VAL A 25 -0.74 10.14 3.47
CA VAL A 25 0.16 8.99 3.58
C VAL A 25 1.57 9.52 3.86
N HIS A 26 2.34 8.83 4.72
CA HIS A 26 3.75 9.17 4.92
C HIS A 26 4.55 8.94 3.63
N ASP A 27 5.51 9.82 3.33
CA ASP A 27 6.40 9.69 2.16
C ASP A 27 7.11 8.33 2.13
N GLN A 28 7.52 7.81 3.31
CA GLN A 28 8.14 6.51 3.42
C GLN A 28 7.18 5.37 3.03
N THR A 29 5.91 5.43 3.44
CA THR A 29 4.89 4.44 3.06
C THR A 29 4.68 4.46 1.55
N LEU A 30 4.57 5.66 0.96
CA LEU A 30 4.42 5.81 -0.48
C LEU A 30 5.64 5.28 -1.25
N ALA A 31 6.85 5.56 -0.76
CA ALA A 31 8.09 5.05 -1.35
C ALA A 31 8.18 3.52 -1.29
N ALA A 32 7.75 2.90 -0.18
CA ALA A 32 7.72 1.45 -0.03
C ALA A 32 6.71 0.80 -0.97
N ILE A 33 5.50 1.36 -1.10
CA ILE A 33 4.47 0.87 -2.04
C ILE A 33 4.99 0.92 -3.48
N LYS A 34 5.58 2.07 -3.89
CA LYS A 34 6.16 2.22 -5.23
C LYS A 34 7.26 1.21 -5.48
N ARG A 35 8.18 1.05 -4.53
CA ARG A 35 9.25 0.06 -4.63
C ARG A 35 8.70 -1.35 -4.80
N ALA A 36 7.69 -1.76 -4.02
CA ALA A 36 7.08 -3.08 -4.15
C ALA A 36 6.46 -3.29 -5.54
N GLN A 37 5.80 -2.26 -6.09
CA GLN A 37 5.26 -2.29 -7.45
C GLN A 37 6.37 -2.38 -8.51
N ASP A 38 7.45 -1.61 -8.36
CA ASP A 38 8.63 -1.62 -9.25
C ASP A 38 9.35 -2.98 -9.22
N GLU A 39 9.34 -3.66 -8.06
CA GLU A 39 9.85 -5.03 -7.88
C GLU A 39 8.92 -6.10 -8.48
N GLY A 40 7.77 -5.70 -9.04
CA GLY A 40 6.82 -6.55 -9.75
C GLY A 40 5.67 -7.08 -8.90
N HIS A 41 5.58 -6.70 -7.62
CA HIS A 41 4.52 -7.12 -6.72
C HIS A 41 3.22 -6.35 -6.97
N ILE A 42 2.12 -6.88 -6.46
CA ILE A 42 0.81 -6.19 -6.48
C ILE A 42 0.57 -5.63 -5.09
N VAL A 43 0.19 -4.35 -5.01
CA VAL A 43 -0.29 -3.71 -3.78
C VAL A 43 -1.77 -3.38 -3.97
N CYS A 44 -2.61 -3.91 -3.10
CA CYS A 44 -4.06 -3.75 -3.13
C CYS A 44 -4.53 -3.16 -1.80
N ILE A 45 -5.26 -2.04 -1.86
CA ILE A 45 -5.95 -1.51 -0.70
C ILE A 45 -7.16 -2.39 -0.41
N LEU A 46 -7.23 -2.95 0.80
CA LEU A 46 -8.35 -3.73 1.30
C LEU A 46 -9.04 -2.92 2.40
N THR A 47 -10.15 -2.28 2.08
CA THR A 47 -10.83 -1.37 3.01
C THR A 47 -12.33 -1.58 3.02
N GLY A 48 -12.97 -1.23 4.13
CA GLY A 48 -14.42 -1.12 4.23
C GLY A 48 -14.97 0.22 3.69
N ARG A 49 -14.10 1.17 3.31
CA ARG A 49 -14.54 2.42 2.68
C ARG A 49 -15.14 2.14 1.29
N PRO A 50 -16.17 2.89 0.88
CA PRO A 50 -16.69 2.80 -0.48
C PRO A 50 -15.66 3.31 -1.50
N TRP A 51 -15.76 2.79 -2.73
CA TRP A 51 -14.97 3.22 -3.89
C TRP A 51 -15.75 4.21 -4.76
#